data_AF-A0A9P5NAN5-F1
#
_entry.id   AF-A0A9P5NAN5-F1
#
_cell.length_a   1.000
_cell.length_b   1.000
_cell.length_c   1.000
_cell.angle_alpha   90.00
_cell.angle_beta   90.00
_cell.angle_gamma   90.00
#
_symmetry.space_group_name_H-M   'P 1'
#
loop_
_entity.id
_entity.type
_entity.pdbx_description
1 polymer ?
#
loop_
_entity_poly.entity_id
_entity_poly.type
_entity_poly.pdbx_seq_one_letter_code
_entity_poly.pdbx_strand_id
1 'polypeptide(L)'
;MHKPTQTKPKNNNPDSENVNISFAEVNAVPITHSLPSNSAEVDSTTVDEYARLLQNLTSVPWAPEIRSGVLKDIFHVFHMIYIPKSHGLCVTFSRALRDAIFLPDAEDKRHIMTYLASQDPPMTWDECLQSNPKFIKKHCKHIVSPPEQLYQLVSKVFEVYGPLKDAQSGLPLFSANTLKTVKNILEIIKLGQISDPPGIPLYYCISIASNGLPIYRCWRGTNFTEGAIHRPIRKSMPYSGVSPRHTATRLKDFVFRHNMLVGTYNTTGQHYRGHFDLWLINERQSLLNSEKIRQLIPKSQPVARWVNGNLYVQTTEVFGILPVPDPVQTLSGILKYDQELKPEQYSYLASKQDTRYAVLMVHTTEEKNLFAKLMRTEPVFMREGGPDWPSAVRRWNELSNGKSIFYKVSDSSQI
;
A
#
# COMPACT_ATOMS: atom_id res chain seq x y z
N MET A 1 28.62 -34.17 -17.70
CA MET A 1 28.86 -33.03 -18.62
C MET A 1 27.98 -33.19 -19.85
N HIS A 2 26.77 -32.61 -19.85
CA HIS A 2 25.94 -32.39 -21.04
C HIS A 2 24.96 -31.26 -20.67
N LYS A 3 25.14 -30.09 -21.28
CA LYS A 3 24.19 -28.97 -21.19
C LYS A 3 23.20 -29.13 -22.35
N PRO A 4 21.88 -29.11 -22.11
CA PRO A 4 20.92 -28.94 -23.18
C PRO A 4 20.81 -27.46 -23.56
N THR A 5 20.98 -27.21 -24.85
CA THR A 5 20.77 -25.94 -25.55
C THR A 5 19.29 -25.57 -25.48
N GLN A 6 18.96 -24.45 -24.83
CA GLN A 6 17.64 -23.82 -24.93
C GLN A 6 17.70 -22.67 -25.93
N THR A 7 17.01 -22.84 -27.05
CA THR A 7 16.63 -21.77 -27.96
C THR A 7 15.57 -20.89 -27.28
N LYS A 8 15.94 -19.65 -26.96
CA LYS A 8 14.98 -18.62 -26.54
C LYS A 8 14.15 -18.16 -27.74
N PRO A 9 12.82 -18.01 -27.64
CA PRO A 9 12.06 -17.30 -28.65
C PRO A 9 12.46 -15.82 -28.62
N LYS A 10 12.78 -15.28 -29.81
CA LYS A 10 13.01 -13.85 -30.05
C LYS A 10 11.71 -13.10 -29.79
N ASN A 11 11.65 -12.41 -28.66
CA ASN A 11 10.61 -11.42 -28.40
C ASN A 11 11.11 -10.09 -28.97
N ASN A 12 10.73 -9.79 -30.20
CA ASN A 12 10.89 -8.45 -30.79
C ASN A 12 9.82 -7.55 -30.17
N ASN A 13 10.12 -6.95 -29.03
CA ASN A 13 9.42 -5.77 -28.55
C ASN A 13 10.51 -4.76 -28.18
N PRO A 14 10.66 -3.63 -28.90
CA PRO A 14 11.72 -2.68 -28.62
C PRO A 14 11.48 -2.11 -27.21
N ASP A 15 12.55 -2.14 -26.41
CA ASP A 15 12.62 -1.64 -25.05
C ASP A 15 12.02 -0.23 -24.96
N SER A 16 10.78 -0.16 -24.46
CA SER A 16 10.33 1.01 -23.71
C SER A 16 10.86 0.80 -22.29
N GLU A 17 12.05 1.33 -22.03
CA GLU A 17 12.51 1.57 -20.66
C GLU A 17 11.54 2.57 -20.02
N ASN A 18 10.44 2.02 -19.51
CA ASN A 18 9.35 2.70 -18.84
C ASN A 18 9.83 3.05 -17.44
N VAL A 19 10.21 4.31 -17.22
CA VAL A 19 10.74 4.73 -15.92
C VAL A 19 9.80 5.71 -15.24
N ASN A 20 9.25 5.23 -14.12
CA ASN A 20 8.42 5.96 -13.16
C ASN A 20 9.20 7.15 -12.57
N ILE A 21 8.52 8.26 -12.24
CA ILE A 21 9.14 9.35 -11.48
C ILE A 21 9.37 8.85 -10.05
N SER A 22 10.57 8.35 -9.77
CA SER A 22 11.00 8.04 -8.41
C SER A 22 11.38 9.35 -7.71
N PHE A 23 10.50 9.85 -6.85
CA PHE A 23 10.77 11.05 -6.04
C PHE A 23 12.01 10.89 -5.13
N ALA A 24 12.43 9.66 -4.84
CA ALA A 24 13.70 9.40 -4.17
C ALA A 24 14.92 9.70 -5.06
N GLU A 25 14.82 9.45 -6.38
CA GLU A 25 15.87 9.72 -7.36
C GLU A 25 15.95 11.20 -7.75
N VAL A 26 14.81 11.91 -7.84
CA VAL A 26 14.75 13.37 -8.08
C VAL A 26 15.48 14.18 -7.00
N ASN A 27 15.54 13.65 -5.78
CA ASN A 27 16.28 14.24 -4.65
C ASN A 27 17.78 13.87 -4.64
N ALA A 28 18.23 12.94 -5.49
CA ALA A 28 19.63 12.49 -5.55
C ALA A 28 20.45 13.18 -6.66
N VAL A 29 19.81 13.94 -7.55
CA VAL A 29 20.47 14.66 -8.65
C VAL A 29 20.93 16.05 -8.17
N PRO A 30 22.24 16.34 -8.16
CA PRO A 30 22.77 17.68 -7.86
C PRO A 30 22.28 18.70 -8.88
N ILE A 31 22.19 19.97 -8.46
CA ILE A 31 21.82 21.06 -9.35
C ILE A 31 22.90 21.27 -10.41
N THR A 32 22.49 21.22 -11.66
CA THR A 32 23.00 22.14 -12.68
C THR A 32 22.07 23.35 -12.71
N HIS A 33 22.64 24.54 -12.61
CA HIS A 33 22.01 25.82 -12.31
C HIS A 33 20.57 26.08 -12.81
N SER A 34 19.84 26.83 -11.96
CA SER A 34 18.70 27.71 -12.23
C SER A 34 17.29 27.08 -12.37
N LEU A 35 16.30 27.72 -11.71
CA LEU A 35 14.93 27.84 -12.24
C LEU A 35 15.05 28.13 -13.75
N PRO A 36 14.16 27.62 -14.62
CA PRO A 36 14.24 27.99 -16.02
C PRO A 36 14.34 29.51 -16.08
N SER A 37 15.46 30.04 -16.60
CA SER A 37 15.48 31.40 -17.09
C SER A 37 14.27 31.56 -17.99
N ASN A 38 13.76 32.78 -18.12
CA ASN A 38 12.65 33.17 -19.02
C ASN A 38 12.94 32.90 -20.52
N SER A 39 13.66 31.84 -20.86
CA SER A 39 14.18 31.47 -22.18
C SER A 39 13.65 30.13 -22.69
N ALA A 40 12.85 29.40 -21.92
CA ALA A 40 12.17 28.22 -22.44
C ALA A 40 10.99 28.67 -23.31
N GLU A 41 10.96 28.19 -24.56
CA GLU A 41 9.90 28.52 -25.49
C GLU A 41 8.56 27.93 -25.01
N VAL A 42 7.49 28.71 -25.13
CA VAL A 42 6.14 28.34 -24.66
C VAL A 42 5.31 27.85 -25.83
N ASP A 43 4.63 26.72 -25.69
CA ASP A 43 3.66 26.23 -26.65
C ASP A 43 2.27 26.87 -26.43
N SER A 44 1.85 27.74 -27.35
CA SER A 44 0.57 28.46 -27.27
C SER A 44 -0.65 27.53 -27.32
N THR A 45 -0.56 26.41 -28.05
CA THR A 45 -1.65 25.42 -28.13
C THR A 45 -1.91 24.78 -26.77
N THR A 46 -0.86 24.39 -26.07
CA THR A 46 -0.95 23.80 -24.72
C THR A 46 -1.50 24.82 -23.71
N VAL A 47 -1.18 26.11 -23.84
CA VAL A 47 -1.76 27.18 -23.02
C VAL A 47 -3.28 27.25 -23.20
N ASP A 48 -3.76 27.28 -24.44
CA ASP A 48 -5.18 27.36 -24.75
C ASP A 48 -5.95 26.11 -24.30
N GLU A 49 -5.36 24.92 -24.49
CA GLU A 49 -5.94 23.65 -24.02
C GLU A 49 -6.04 23.61 -22.50
N TYR A 50 -5.02 24.10 -21.79
CA TYR A 50 -5.04 24.18 -20.32
C TYR A 50 -6.08 25.19 -19.82
N ALA A 51 -6.22 26.34 -20.47
CA ALA A 51 -7.24 27.33 -20.13
C ALA A 51 -8.68 26.75 -20.27
N ARG A 52 -8.94 26.00 -21.35
CA ARG A 52 -10.23 25.30 -21.54
C ARG A 52 -10.46 24.23 -20.47
N LEU A 53 -9.41 23.51 -20.08
CA LEU A 53 -9.46 22.52 -19.02
C LEU A 53 -9.89 23.16 -17.68
N LEU A 54 -9.26 24.28 -17.30
CA LEU A 54 -9.62 24.99 -16.07
C LEU A 54 -11.08 25.46 -16.07
N GLN A 55 -11.56 25.97 -17.21
CA GLN A 55 -12.95 26.38 -17.36
C GLN A 55 -13.92 25.22 -17.08
N ASN A 56 -13.65 24.03 -17.61
CA ASN A 56 -14.47 22.83 -17.37
C ASN A 56 -14.50 22.43 -15.88
N LEU A 57 -13.39 22.62 -15.17
CA LEU A 57 -13.28 22.28 -13.74
C LEU A 57 -14.00 23.26 -12.81
N THR A 58 -14.43 24.43 -13.30
CA THR A 58 -15.28 25.36 -12.52
C THR A 58 -16.59 24.70 -12.07
N SER A 59 -17.11 23.77 -12.88
CA SER A 59 -18.37 23.05 -12.61
C SER A 59 -18.29 22.02 -11.47
N VAL A 60 -17.08 21.57 -11.11
CA VAL A 60 -16.87 20.58 -10.05
C VAL A 60 -16.99 21.27 -8.69
N PRO A 61 -17.86 20.83 -7.78
CA PRO A 61 -17.99 21.45 -6.47
C PRO A 61 -16.73 21.24 -5.62
N TRP A 62 -16.49 22.15 -4.68
CA TRP A 62 -15.47 21.94 -3.65
C TRP A 62 -15.93 20.86 -2.67
N ALA A 63 -14.97 20.12 -2.13
CA ALA A 63 -15.24 19.11 -1.11
C ALA A 63 -15.98 19.73 0.09
N PRO A 64 -16.89 18.97 0.72
CA PRO A 64 -17.45 19.36 2.01
C PRO A 64 -16.35 19.39 3.10
N GLU A 65 -16.68 19.93 4.28
CA GLU A 65 -15.72 20.08 5.40
C GLU A 65 -15.03 18.76 5.80
N ILE A 66 -15.68 17.62 5.58
CA ILE A 66 -15.13 16.29 5.83
C ILE A 66 -14.30 15.83 4.63
N ARG A 67 -12.98 15.75 4.84
CA ARG A 67 -11.99 15.32 3.85
C ARG A 67 -11.53 13.90 4.16
N SER A 68 -11.61 13.00 3.17
CA SER A 68 -11.20 11.59 3.37
C SER A 68 -9.83 11.33 2.74
N GLY A 69 -8.83 11.06 3.57
CA GLY A 69 -7.48 10.66 3.15
C GLY A 69 -7.36 9.18 2.74
N VAL A 70 -8.47 8.43 2.69
CA VAL A 70 -8.48 7.00 2.33
C VAL A 70 -8.71 6.79 0.83
N LEU A 71 -9.31 7.78 0.15
CA LEU A 71 -9.74 7.63 -1.24
C LEU A 71 -8.59 7.70 -2.25
N LYS A 72 -7.53 8.46 -1.93
CA LYS A 72 -6.36 8.59 -2.80
C LYS A 72 -5.11 8.88 -1.99
N ASP A 73 -3.98 8.40 -2.49
CA ASP A 73 -2.66 8.67 -1.92
C ASP A 73 -1.88 9.67 -2.80
N ILE A 74 -1.14 10.57 -2.16
CA ILE A 74 -0.36 11.62 -2.84
C ILE A 74 0.78 11.02 -3.67
N PHE A 75 1.41 9.93 -3.23
CA PHE A 75 2.46 9.29 -4.03
C PHE A 75 1.87 8.64 -5.29
N HIS A 76 0.64 8.14 -5.22
CA HIS A 76 -0.07 7.73 -6.42
C HIS A 76 -0.35 8.90 -7.36
N VAL A 77 -0.72 10.08 -6.85
CA VAL A 77 -0.88 11.30 -7.69
C VAL A 77 0.41 11.65 -8.43
N PHE A 78 1.57 11.56 -7.77
CA PHE A 78 2.84 11.75 -8.43
C PHE A 78 3.10 10.73 -9.56
N HIS A 79 2.77 9.46 -9.34
CA HIS A 79 2.95 8.41 -10.35
C HIS A 79 1.94 8.48 -11.51
N MET A 80 0.83 9.22 -11.36
CA MET A 80 -0.13 9.42 -12.46
C MET A 80 0.46 10.27 -13.59
N ILE A 81 1.35 11.22 -13.28
CA ILE A 81 1.96 12.11 -14.27
C ILE A 81 3.19 11.44 -14.87
N TYR A 82 3.10 11.05 -16.14
CA TYR A 82 4.22 10.49 -16.88
C TYR A 82 4.93 11.56 -17.69
N ILE A 83 6.20 11.82 -17.36
CA ILE A 83 7.10 12.71 -18.10
C ILE A 83 8.40 11.94 -18.37
N PRO A 84 8.90 11.90 -19.62
CA PRO A 84 10.17 11.26 -19.94
C PRO A 84 11.32 11.82 -19.10
N LYS A 85 12.18 10.94 -18.57
CA LYS A 85 13.38 11.36 -17.81
C LYS A 85 14.37 12.17 -18.64
N SER A 86 14.37 11.96 -19.95
CA SER A 86 15.20 12.72 -20.91
C SER A 86 14.72 14.16 -21.09
N HIS A 87 13.50 14.50 -20.69
CA HIS A 87 13.00 15.86 -20.81
C HIS A 87 13.71 16.76 -19.77
N GLY A 88 14.33 17.83 -20.23
CA GLY A 88 15.16 18.72 -19.40
C GLY A 88 14.43 19.37 -18.22
N LEU A 89 13.09 19.46 -18.27
CA LEU A 89 12.26 20.07 -17.22
C LEU A 89 11.69 19.05 -16.22
N CYS A 90 11.89 17.74 -16.42
CA CYS A 90 11.29 16.69 -15.59
C CYS A 90 11.64 16.85 -14.11
N VAL A 91 12.91 17.12 -13.80
CA VAL A 91 13.41 17.27 -12.42
C VAL A 91 12.87 18.54 -11.76
N THR A 92 12.90 19.67 -12.47
CA THR A 92 12.46 20.96 -11.93
C THR A 92 10.95 20.99 -11.73
N PHE A 93 10.18 20.46 -12.68
CA PHE A 93 8.74 20.26 -12.55
C PHE A 93 8.38 19.38 -11.34
N SER A 94 9.04 18.23 -11.20
CA SER A 94 8.76 17.30 -10.09
C SER A 94 9.00 17.96 -8.73
N ARG A 95 10.06 18.77 -8.60
CA ARG A 95 10.35 19.54 -7.39
C ARG A 95 9.30 20.62 -7.13
N ALA A 96 8.95 21.41 -8.15
CA ALA A 96 7.92 22.43 -8.04
C ALA A 96 6.56 21.86 -7.62
N LEU A 97 6.16 20.72 -8.21
CA LEU A 97 4.92 20.04 -7.86
C LEU A 97 4.94 19.49 -6.42
N ARG A 98 6.06 18.90 -5.98
CA ARG A 98 6.24 18.47 -4.58
C ARG A 98 6.08 19.63 -3.62
N ASP A 99 6.74 20.75 -3.90
CA ASP A 99 6.76 21.91 -3.01
C ASP A 99 5.42 22.65 -2.99
N ALA A 100 4.64 22.56 -4.07
CA ALA A 100 3.26 23.03 -4.10
C ALA A 100 2.29 22.16 -3.29
N ILE A 101 2.53 20.84 -3.24
CA ILE A 101 1.67 19.89 -2.50
C ILE A 101 2.05 19.82 -1.02
N PHE A 102 3.35 19.77 -0.72
CA PHE A 102 3.88 19.61 0.64
C PHE A 102 4.47 20.92 1.15
N LEU A 103 3.63 21.72 1.79
CA LEU A 103 4.07 22.98 2.38
C LEU A 103 4.80 22.73 3.71
N PRO A 104 6.00 23.28 3.94
CA PRO A 104 6.65 23.15 5.22
C PRO A 104 5.86 23.89 6.31
N ASP A 105 5.78 23.30 7.50
CA ASP A 105 5.26 23.97 8.68
C ASP A 105 6.09 25.23 8.96
N ALA A 106 5.42 26.36 9.11
CA ALA A 106 6.07 27.67 9.18
C ALA A 106 7.01 27.78 10.39
N GLU A 107 6.64 27.17 11.51
CA GLU A 107 7.39 27.26 12.76
C GLU A 107 8.61 26.33 12.74
N ASP A 108 8.44 25.10 12.26
CA ASP A 108 9.58 24.19 12.04
C ASP A 108 10.57 24.79 11.03
N LYS A 109 10.07 25.37 9.93
CA LYS A 109 10.91 26.03 8.92
C LYS A 109 11.72 27.16 9.55
N ARG A 110 11.09 28.00 10.37
CA ARG A 110 11.77 29.09 11.09
C ARG A 110 12.88 28.56 12.00
N HIS A 111 12.61 27.54 12.80
CA HIS A 111 13.61 26.92 13.67
C HIS A 111 14.79 26.32 12.91
N ILE A 112 14.51 25.62 11.81
CA ILE A 112 15.54 25.07 10.95
C ILE A 112 16.39 26.19 10.33
N MET A 113 15.77 27.26 9.84
CA MET A 113 16.51 28.41 9.29
C MET A 113 17.42 29.06 10.33
N THR A 114 16.96 29.22 11.57
CA THR A 114 17.79 29.71 12.67
C THR A 114 18.99 28.79 12.94
N TYR A 115 18.78 27.47 12.95
CA TYR A 115 19.87 26.49 13.13
C TYR A 115 20.86 26.50 11.97
N LEU A 116 20.39 26.57 10.73
CA LEU A 116 21.25 26.58 9.54
C LEU A 116 22.08 27.86 9.45
N ALA A 117 21.52 29.01 9.86
CA ALA A 117 22.24 30.26 9.95
C ALA A 117 23.35 30.26 11.03
N SER A 118 23.23 29.39 12.04
CA SER A 118 24.24 29.24 13.09
C SER A 118 25.35 28.23 12.76
N GLN A 119 25.31 27.59 11.59
CA GLN A 119 26.37 26.67 11.15
C GLN A 119 27.58 27.46 10.63
N ASP A 120 28.73 26.78 10.54
CA ASP A 120 29.92 27.30 9.91
C ASP A 120 30.36 26.37 8.76
N PRO A 121 30.21 26.78 7.48
CA PRO A 121 29.61 28.03 7.02
C PRO A 121 28.07 28.06 7.20
N PRO A 122 27.45 29.27 7.31
CA PRO A 122 26.01 29.40 7.34
C PRO A 122 25.36 28.88 6.06
N MET A 123 24.17 28.29 6.19
CA MET A 123 23.41 27.73 5.07
C MET A 123 21.99 28.27 5.05
N THR A 124 21.45 28.51 3.87
CA THR A 124 20.05 28.88 3.67
C THR A 124 19.15 27.64 3.61
N TRP A 125 17.83 27.86 3.73
CA TRP A 125 16.85 26.79 3.56
C TRP A 125 16.96 26.11 2.19
N ASP A 126 17.10 26.89 1.13
CA ASP A 126 17.14 26.37 -0.24
C ASP A 126 18.41 25.58 -0.49
N GLU A 127 19.58 26.07 -0.04
CA GLU A 127 20.83 25.32 -0.11
C GLU A 127 20.76 24.00 0.67
N CYS A 128 20.12 24.00 1.84
CA CYS A 128 19.91 22.78 2.62
C CYS A 128 18.95 21.81 1.93
N LEU A 129 17.86 22.30 1.33
CA LEU A 129 16.91 21.49 0.57
C LEU A 129 17.56 20.84 -0.66
N GLN A 130 18.55 21.51 -1.25
CA GLN A 130 19.29 21.03 -2.40
C GLN A 130 20.37 20.03 -2.03
N SER A 131 21.15 20.31 -0.98
CA SER A 131 22.28 19.48 -0.55
C SER A 131 21.86 18.31 0.35
N ASN A 132 20.88 18.51 1.23
CA ASN A 132 20.44 17.52 2.20
C ASN A 132 18.91 17.57 2.46
N PRO A 133 18.07 17.25 1.46
CA PRO A 133 16.61 17.25 1.61
C PRO A 133 16.11 16.28 2.70
N LYS A 134 16.89 15.23 3.03
CA LYS A 134 16.55 14.27 4.09
C LYS A 134 16.58 14.92 5.47
N PHE A 135 17.47 15.89 5.70
CA PHE A 135 17.51 16.66 6.95
C PHE A 135 16.22 17.44 7.16
N ILE A 136 15.80 18.23 6.16
CA ILE A 136 14.54 18.98 6.21
C ILE A 136 13.35 18.04 6.43
N LYS A 137 13.25 16.95 5.66
CA LYS A 137 12.15 15.98 5.81
C LYS A 137 12.09 15.34 7.20
N LYS A 138 13.24 15.19 7.87
CA LYS A 138 13.34 14.63 9.22
C LYS A 138 12.89 15.62 10.30
N HIS A 139 13.15 16.90 10.10
CA HIS A 139 13.00 17.95 11.11
C HIS A 139 11.82 18.91 10.88
N CYS A 140 11.16 18.85 9.72
CA CYS A 140 10.05 19.71 9.37
C CYS A 140 8.79 18.90 9.05
N LYS A 141 7.70 19.17 9.75
CA LYS A 141 6.37 18.72 9.33
C LYS A 141 6.07 19.38 7.99
N HIS A 142 5.50 18.63 7.07
CA HIS A 142 4.93 19.20 5.86
C HIS A 142 3.42 19.08 5.98
N ILE A 143 2.65 20.02 5.46
CA ILE A 143 1.18 20.08 5.52
C ILE A 143 0.67 20.13 4.09
N VAL A 144 -0.42 19.42 3.84
CA VAL A 144 -1.14 19.51 2.57
C VAL A 144 -2.38 20.35 2.78
N SER A 145 -2.39 21.53 2.16
CA SER A 145 -3.41 22.55 2.34
C SER A 145 -4.84 22.06 2.01
N PRO A 146 -5.86 22.80 2.50
CA PRO A 146 -7.23 22.68 2.02
C PRO A 146 -7.36 22.65 0.49
N PRO A 147 -8.39 21.97 -0.05
CA PRO A 147 -8.62 21.85 -1.49
C PRO A 147 -8.51 23.17 -2.26
N GLU A 148 -9.07 24.24 -1.70
CA GLU A 148 -9.17 25.56 -2.33
C GLU A 148 -7.78 26.17 -2.55
N GLN A 149 -6.92 26.06 -1.54
CA GLN A 149 -5.55 26.57 -1.59
C GLN A 149 -4.64 25.60 -2.37
N LEU A 150 -4.76 24.30 -2.15
CA LEU A 150 -3.96 23.28 -2.84
C LEU A 150 -4.21 23.32 -4.35
N TYR A 151 -5.45 23.48 -4.77
CA TYR A 151 -5.82 23.60 -6.18
C TYR A 151 -5.11 24.78 -6.84
N GLN A 152 -5.10 25.94 -6.19
CA GLN A 152 -4.45 27.14 -6.72
C GLN A 152 -2.94 26.92 -6.89
N LEU A 153 -2.29 26.35 -5.88
CA LEU A 153 -0.84 26.08 -5.90
C LEU A 153 -0.47 25.09 -7.00
N VAL A 154 -1.16 23.96 -7.07
CA VAL A 154 -0.90 22.90 -8.04
C VAL A 154 -1.26 23.34 -9.46
N SER A 155 -2.40 24.01 -9.64
CA SER A 155 -2.81 24.57 -10.93
C SER A 155 -1.79 25.57 -11.45
N LYS A 156 -1.18 26.38 -10.58
CA LYS A 156 -0.15 27.34 -10.99
C LYS A 156 1.11 26.64 -11.49
N VAL A 157 1.53 25.55 -10.84
CA VAL A 157 2.66 24.73 -11.31
C VAL A 157 2.35 24.14 -12.69
N PHE A 158 1.15 23.59 -12.88
CA PHE A 158 0.73 23.03 -14.16
C PHE A 158 0.64 24.09 -15.27
N GLU A 159 0.13 25.28 -14.97
CA GLU A 159 0.08 26.41 -15.91
C GLU A 159 1.47 26.86 -16.34
N VAL A 160 2.41 26.96 -15.38
CA VAL A 160 3.77 27.45 -15.64
C VAL A 160 4.58 26.43 -16.41
N TYR A 161 4.53 25.16 -16.03
CA TYR A 161 5.42 24.13 -16.58
C TYR A 161 4.84 23.39 -17.78
N GLY A 162 3.51 23.20 -17.83
CA GLY A 162 2.85 22.41 -18.87
C GLY A 162 3.22 22.81 -20.31
N PRO A 163 3.18 24.11 -20.68
CA PRO A 163 3.46 24.54 -22.04
C PRO A 163 4.94 24.73 -22.34
N LEU A 164 5.85 24.59 -21.37
CA LEU A 164 7.27 24.80 -21.61
C LEU A 164 7.84 23.69 -22.49
N LYS A 165 8.51 24.09 -23.57
CA LYS A 165 9.14 23.17 -24.51
C LYS A 165 10.49 22.68 -24.02
N ASP A 166 10.78 21.42 -24.30
CA ASP A 166 12.11 20.86 -24.16
C ASP A 166 13.08 21.46 -25.17
N ALA A 167 14.28 21.83 -24.71
CA ALA A 167 15.28 22.47 -25.58
C ALA A 167 15.80 21.56 -26.72
N GLN A 168 15.75 20.23 -26.55
CA GLN A 168 16.24 19.28 -27.55
C GLN A 168 15.14 18.77 -28.47
N SER A 169 14.01 18.35 -27.89
CA SER A 169 12.89 17.78 -28.66
C SER A 169 11.90 18.81 -29.20
N GLY A 170 11.88 20.03 -28.65
CA GLY A 170 10.91 21.08 -29.02
C GLY A 170 9.47 20.79 -28.61
N LEU A 171 9.22 19.69 -27.90
CA LEU A 171 7.89 19.28 -27.45
C LEU A 171 7.56 19.90 -26.08
N PRO A 172 6.30 20.27 -25.82
CA PRO A 172 5.88 20.74 -24.50
C PRO A 172 5.97 19.63 -23.45
N LEU A 173 6.15 20.04 -22.19
CA LEU A 173 6.19 19.13 -21.05
C LEU A 173 4.91 18.28 -20.95
N PHE A 174 3.75 18.89 -21.22
CA PHE A 174 2.47 18.20 -21.20
C PHE A 174 2.04 17.80 -22.61
N SER A 175 1.93 16.49 -22.82
CA SER A 175 1.22 15.92 -23.96
C SER A 175 -0.30 15.99 -23.76
N ALA A 176 -1.07 15.74 -24.81
CA ALA A 176 -2.52 15.60 -24.73
C ALA A 176 -2.98 14.53 -23.70
N ASN A 177 -2.20 13.46 -23.52
CA ASN A 177 -2.48 12.46 -22.48
C ASN A 177 -2.16 12.98 -21.08
N THR A 178 -1.05 13.72 -20.93
CA THR A 178 -0.67 14.35 -19.66
C THR A 178 -1.72 15.37 -19.22
N LEU A 179 -2.31 16.14 -20.15
CA LEU A 179 -3.39 17.08 -19.85
C LEU A 179 -4.65 16.38 -19.30
N LYS A 180 -5.01 15.20 -19.82
CA LYS A 180 -6.11 14.39 -19.24
C LYS A 180 -5.80 13.96 -17.82
N THR A 181 -4.56 13.54 -17.55
CA THR A 181 -4.12 13.19 -16.20
C THR A 181 -4.16 14.40 -15.27
N VAL A 182 -3.67 15.55 -15.72
CA VAL A 182 -3.68 16.81 -14.97
C VAL A 182 -5.11 17.21 -14.61
N LYS A 183 -6.06 17.08 -15.54
CA LYS A 183 -7.48 17.28 -15.26
C LYS A 183 -7.96 16.40 -14.10
N ASN A 184 -7.69 15.10 -14.17
CA ASN A 184 -8.10 14.14 -13.14
C ASN A 184 -7.46 14.47 -11.78
N ILE A 185 -6.19 14.91 -11.75
CA ILE A 185 -5.50 15.30 -10.51
C ILE A 185 -6.15 16.52 -9.89
N LEU A 186 -6.47 17.54 -10.71
CA LEU A 186 -7.14 18.74 -10.23
C LEU A 186 -8.56 18.41 -9.71
N GLU A 187 -9.29 17.47 -10.32
CA GLU A 187 -10.57 16.97 -9.79
C GLU A 187 -10.40 16.29 -8.43
N ILE A 188 -9.42 15.38 -8.30
CA ILE A 188 -9.08 14.72 -7.03
C ILE A 188 -8.78 15.74 -5.92
N ILE A 189 -8.06 16.82 -6.27
CA ILE A 189 -7.78 17.93 -5.34
C ILE A 189 -9.06 18.66 -4.94
N LYS A 190 -9.92 19.05 -5.89
CA LYS A 190 -11.19 19.74 -5.57
C LYS A 190 -12.08 18.91 -4.66
N LEU A 191 -12.08 17.58 -4.86
CA LEU A 191 -12.80 16.61 -4.02
C LEU A 191 -12.11 16.34 -2.67
N GLY A 192 -10.99 17.00 -2.37
CA GLY A 192 -10.29 16.95 -1.09
C GLY A 192 -9.72 15.59 -0.73
N GLN A 193 -9.51 14.73 -1.72
CA GLN A 193 -9.08 13.35 -1.53
C GLN A 193 -7.60 13.21 -1.16
N ILE A 194 -6.81 14.27 -1.35
CA ILE A 194 -5.37 14.30 -1.02
C ILE A 194 -4.99 15.42 -0.03
N SER A 195 -5.96 16.23 0.39
CA SER A 195 -5.76 17.26 1.41
C SER A 195 -5.70 16.65 2.79
N ASP A 196 -4.98 17.28 3.71
CA ASP A 196 -4.97 16.82 5.10
C ASP A 196 -6.37 17.01 5.74
N PRO A 197 -6.86 15.98 6.48
CA PRO A 197 -8.09 16.12 7.24
C PRO A 197 -7.93 17.14 8.38
N PRO A 198 -8.89 18.08 8.53
CA PRO A 198 -8.82 19.09 9.58
C PRO A 198 -8.71 18.48 10.98
N GLY A 199 -7.80 19.02 11.81
CA GLY A 199 -7.65 18.61 13.21
C GLY A 199 -6.97 17.26 13.44
N ILE A 200 -6.56 16.54 12.39
CA ILE A 200 -5.85 15.26 12.53
C ILE A 200 -4.34 15.48 12.36
N PRO A 201 -3.52 15.27 13.42
CA PRO A 201 -2.08 15.38 13.30
C PRO A 201 -1.52 14.19 12.51
N LEU A 202 -0.92 14.46 11.35
CA LEU A 202 -0.26 13.43 10.53
C LEU A 202 1.23 13.27 10.82
N TYR A 203 1.75 14.05 11.78
CA TYR A 203 3.13 13.96 12.27
C TYR A 203 3.13 13.90 13.78
N TYR A 204 4.07 13.14 14.32
CA TYR A 204 4.37 13.15 15.75
C TYR A 204 5.87 13.21 15.99
N CYS A 205 6.26 13.93 17.03
CA CYS A 205 7.66 14.06 17.44
C CYS A 205 8.09 12.76 18.14
N ILE A 206 9.13 12.10 17.62
CA ILE A 206 9.67 10.87 18.21
C ILE A 206 10.83 11.13 19.18
N SER A 207 11.54 12.23 18.99
CA SER A 207 12.70 12.62 19.82
C SER A 207 13.17 14.02 19.44
N ILE A 208 13.95 14.66 20.31
CA ILE A 208 14.72 15.87 19.97
C ILE A 208 16.15 15.45 19.62
N ALA A 209 16.67 15.98 18.50
CA ALA A 209 18.05 15.73 18.08
C ALA A 209 19.05 16.58 18.89
N SER A 210 20.34 16.25 18.81
CA SER A 210 21.42 16.97 19.51
C SER A 210 21.53 18.45 19.12
N ASN A 211 21.01 18.81 17.95
CA ASN A 211 20.91 20.19 17.48
C ASN A 211 19.67 20.94 17.99
N GLY A 212 18.89 20.35 18.89
CA GLY A 212 17.67 20.94 19.44
C GLY A 212 16.45 20.88 18.53
N LEU A 213 16.58 20.31 17.32
CA LEU A 213 15.46 20.20 16.38
C LEU A 213 14.62 18.93 16.65
N PRO A 214 13.28 19.01 16.51
CA PRO A 214 12.42 17.84 16.62
C PRO A 214 12.69 16.86 15.48
N ILE A 215 12.60 15.57 15.77
CA ILE A 215 12.56 14.51 14.76
C ILE A 215 11.12 14.04 14.67
N TYR A 216 10.55 14.12 13.47
CA TYR A 216 9.18 13.70 13.25
C TYR A 216 9.07 12.36 12.53
N ARG A 217 7.97 11.65 12.81
CA ARG A 217 7.48 10.55 11.97
C ARG A 217 6.13 10.93 11.37
N CYS A 218 6.02 10.77 10.05
CA CYS A 218 4.83 11.04 9.26
C CYS A 218 3.94 9.79 9.15
N TRP A 219 2.62 9.99 9.18
CA TRP A 219 1.59 8.97 8.97
C TRP A 219 1.00 9.01 7.55
N ARG A 220 1.35 9.99 6.71
CA ARG A 220 0.91 10.04 5.31
C ARG A 220 1.61 9.00 4.45
N GLY A 221 0.91 8.57 3.40
CA GLY A 221 1.52 7.85 2.28
C GLY A 221 1.13 6.39 2.16
N THR A 222 1.32 5.84 0.96
CA THR A 222 1.49 4.40 0.78
C THR A 222 2.51 3.90 1.77
N ASN A 223 2.00 2.94 2.50
CA ASN A 223 2.40 2.62 3.83
C ASN A 223 3.84 2.09 3.88
N PHE A 224 4.38 2.20 5.10
CA PHE A 224 5.35 1.23 5.58
C PHE A 224 4.94 -0.21 5.24
N THR A 225 3.68 -0.52 4.94
CA THR A 225 3.19 -1.84 4.57
C THR A 225 3.53 -2.33 3.15
N GLU A 226 3.90 -1.54 2.13
CA GLU A 226 4.45 -2.06 0.86
C GLU A 226 5.91 -2.49 1.05
N GLY A 227 6.67 -1.70 1.81
CA GLY A 227 8.11 -1.90 2.04
C GLY A 227 8.48 -2.77 3.24
N ALA A 228 7.71 -2.72 4.32
CA ALA A 228 8.01 -3.37 5.61
C ALA A 228 7.04 -4.50 5.99
N ILE A 229 5.89 -4.62 5.32
CA ILE A 229 4.98 -5.78 5.49
C ILE A 229 4.94 -6.62 4.21
N HIS A 230 4.47 -6.11 3.07
CA HIS A 230 4.27 -6.83 1.82
C HIS A 230 5.58 -7.37 1.26
N ARG A 231 6.61 -6.54 1.12
CA ARG A 231 7.92 -6.99 0.60
C ARG A 231 8.56 -8.06 1.52
N PRO A 232 8.61 -7.91 2.85
CA PRO A 232 9.05 -8.97 3.74
C PRO A 232 8.18 -10.23 3.71
N ILE A 233 6.85 -10.10 3.67
CA ILE A 233 5.94 -11.25 3.51
C ILE A 233 6.25 -11.99 2.22
N ARG A 234 6.37 -11.29 1.09
CA ARG A 234 6.70 -11.87 -0.22
C ARG A 234 8.05 -12.58 -0.20
N LYS A 235 9.06 -11.99 0.43
CA LYS A 235 10.38 -12.63 0.63
C LYS A 235 10.33 -13.84 1.56
N SER A 236 9.37 -13.88 2.48
CA SER A 236 9.21 -14.96 3.44
C SER A 236 8.47 -16.17 2.89
N MET A 237 7.91 -16.06 1.67
CA MET A 237 7.09 -17.06 1.00
C MET A 237 7.81 -17.60 -0.24
N PRO A 238 7.70 -18.91 -0.54
CA PRO A 238 8.08 -19.46 -1.84
C PRO A 238 7.30 -18.81 -2.99
N TYR A 239 7.92 -18.79 -4.18
CA TYR A 239 7.29 -18.22 -5.38
C TYR A 239 6.07 -19.02 -5.86
N SER A 240 6.07 -20.34 -5.67
CA SER A 240 4.98 -21.24 -6.06
C SER A 240 4.95 -22.48 -5.16
N GLY A 241 3.90 -23.30 -5.30
CA GLY A 241 3.79 -24.59 -4.60
C GLY A 241 3.43 -24.49 -3.12
N VAL A 242 2.94 -23.35 -2.65
CA VAL A 242 2.52 -23.14 -1.26
C VAL A 242 1.07 -23.53 -1.04
N SER A 243 0.81 -24.37 -0.04
CA SER A 243 -0.56 -24.67 0.38
C SER A 243 -1.16 -23.51 1.18
N PRO A 244 -2.50 -23.36 1.20
CA PRO A 244 -3.16 -22.37 2.07
C PRO A 244 -2.78 -22.52 3.56
N ARG A 245 -2.53 -23.74 4.02
CA ARG A 245 -2.03 -24.02 5.37
C ARG A 245 -0.66 -23.40 5.62
N HIS A 246 0.26 -23.58 4.67
CA HIS A 246 1.59 -23.02 4.75
C HIS A 246 1.53 -21.48 4.79
N THR A 247 0.77 -20.86 3.88
CA THR A 247 0.59 -19.41 3.85
C THR A 247 0.01 -18.87 5.15
N ALA A 248 -1.08 -19.46 5.66
CA ALA A 248 -1.69 -19.03 6.92
C ALA A 248 -0.72 -19.14 8.11
N THR A 249 0.06 -20.22 8.16
CA THR A 249 1.06 -20.43 9.24
C THR A 249 2.20 -19.43 9.11
N ARG A 250 2.71 -19.19 7.91
CA ARG A 250 3.81 -18.26 7.67
C ARG A 250 3.42 -16.82 7.99
N LEU A 251 2.20 -16.41 7.62
CA LEU A 251 1.66 -15.09 7.96
C LEU A 251 1.54 -14.91 9.47
N LYS A 252 1.07 -15.92 10.21
CA LYS A 252 1.01 -15.87 11.68
C LYS A 252 2.39 -15.73 12.31
N ASP A 253 3.38 -16.51 11.87
CA ASP A 253 4.77 -16.36 12.33
C ASP A 253 5.32 -14.96 12.00
N PHE A 254 5.09 -14.48 10.79
CA PHE A 254 5.52 -13.14 10.38
C PHE A 254 4.91 -12.05 11.27
N VAL A 255 3.58 -12.06 11.47
CA VAL A 255 2.87 -11.09 12.31
C VAL A 255 3.38 -11.14 13.74
N PHE A 256 3.55 -12.35 14.30
CA PHE A 256 4.10 -12.50 15.65
C PHE A 256 5.49 -11.87 15.76
N ARG A 257 6.42 -12.21 14.87
CA ARG A 257 7.79 -11.67 14.91
C ARG A 257 7.82 -10.17 14.65
N HIS A 258 6.98 -9.68 13.74
CA HIS A 258 6.84 -8.26 13.46
C HIS A 258 6.35 -7.52 14.72
N ASN A 259 5.31 -8.01 15.38
CA ASN A 259 4.79 -7.41 16.62
C ASN A 259 5.83 -7.45 17.74
N MET A 260 6.57 -8.55 17.89
CA MET A 260 7.64 -8.64 18.88
C MET A 260 8.75 -7.61 18.61
N LEU A 261 9.20 -7.45 17.37
CA LEU A 261 10.29 -6.52 17.03
C LEU A 261 9.81 -5.06 17.01
N VAL A 262 8.84 -4.77 16.16
CA VAL A 262 8.37 -3.42 15.84
C VAL A 262 7.41 -2.91 16.91
N GLY A 263 6.53 -3.77 17.43
CA GLY A 263 5.63 -3.41 18.53
C GLY A 263 6.41 -3.06 19.79
N THR A 264 7.38 -3.90 20.21
CA THR A 264 8.24 -3.58 21.37
C THR A 264 8.97 -2.26 21.20
N TYR A 265 9.57 -2.02 20.02
CA TYR A 265 10.28 -0.76 19.75
C TYR A 265 9.35 0.44 19.79
N ASN A 266 8.19 0.37 19.14
CA ASN A 266 7.25 1.49 19.11
C ASN A 266 6.60 1.77 20.47
N THR A 267 6.41 0.76 21.32
CA THR A 267 5.83 0.92 22.67
C THR A 267 6.86 1.36 23.71
N THR A 268 8.10 0.89 23.62
CA THR A 268 9.10 1.07 24.69
C THR A 268 10.31 1.90 24.30
N GLY A 269 10.51 2.18 23.01
CA GLY A 269 11.73 2.77 22.46
C GLY A 269 12.93 1.80 22.43
N GLN A 270 12.79 0.56 22.93
CA GLN A 270 13.85 -0.42 23.03
C GLN A 270 13.70 -1.52 21.99
N HIS A 271 14.83 -2.01 21.46
CA HIS A 271 14.80 -3.18 20.58
C HIS A 271 14.48 -4.44 21.37
N TYR A 272 13.58 -5.27 20.85
CA TYR A 272 13.31 -6.58 21.44
C TYR A 272 14.57 -7.44 21.46
N ARG A 273 14.87 -7.99 22.65
CA ARG A 273 15.98 -8.91 22.88
C ARG A 273 15.44 -10.17 23.54
N GLY A 274 15.26 -11.22 22.75
CA GLY A 274 14.70 -12.48 23.20
C GLY A 274 14.54 -13.49 22.08
N HIS A 275 13.98 -14.64 22.41
CA HIS A 275 13.70 -15.69 21.43
C HIS A 275 12.36 -15.45 20.72
N PHE A 276 12.08 -16.16 19.62
CA PHE A 276 10.78 -16.10 18.91
C PHE A 276 9.94 -17.36 19.10
N ASP A 277 10.41 -18.32 19.88
CA ASP A 277 9.60 -19.48 20.27
C ASP A 277 8.72 -19.09 21.44
N LEU A 278 7.44 -18.85 21.13
CA LEU A 278 6.41 -18.50 22.09
C LEU A 278 6.27 -19.56 23.19
N TRP A 279 6.36 -20.84 22.81
CA TRP A 279 6.17 -21.96 23.73
C TRP A 279 7.31 -22.03 24.73
N LEU A 280 8.56 -21.87 24.25
CA LEU A 280 9.73 -21.82 25.11
C LEU A 280 9.69 -20.64 26.09
N ILE A 281 9.21 -19.47 25.64
CA ILE A 281 9.05 -18.29 26.52
C ILE A 281 8.01 -18.59 27.61
N ASN A 282 6.87 -19.16 27.23
CA ASN A 282 5.80 -19.51 28.18
C ASN A 282 6.23 -20.60 29.17
N GLU A 283 6.94 -21.65 28.71
CA GLU A 283 7.48 -22.70 29.55
C GLU A 283 8.48 -22.14 30.56
N ARG A 284 9.44 -21.33 30.09
CA ARG A 284 10.41 -20.64 30.96
C ARG A 284 9.70 -19.79 32.01
N GLN A 285 8.66 -19.05 31.63
CA GLN A 285 7.89 -18.24 32.57
C GLN A 285 7.18 -19.09 33.62
N SER A 286 6.57 -20.21 33.22
CA SER A 286 5.96 -21.16 34.15
C SER A 286 6.97 -21.74 35.14
N LEU A 287 8.17 -22.09 34.68
CA LEU A 287 9.24 -22.59 35.54
C LEU A 287 9.70 -21.52 36.54
N LEU A 288 9.96 -20.28 36.09
CA LEU A 288 10.39 -19.17 36.97
C LEU A 288 9.31 -18.76 37.99
N ASN A 289 8.04 -19.01 37.67
CA ASN A 289 6.93 -18.81 38.59
C ASN A 289 6.71 -19.97 39.57
N SER A 290 7.34 -21.12 39.34
CA SER A 290 7.20 -22.28 40.22
C SER A 290 7.95 -22.06 41.54
N GLU A 291 7.30 -22.42 42.64
CA GLU A 291 7.88 -22.32 43.99
C GLU A 291 9.18 -23.12 44.12
N LYS A 292 9.24 -24.29 43.45
CA LYS A 292 10.43 -25.15 43.41
C LYS A 292 11.65 -24.42 42.84
N ILE A 293 11.50 -23.68 41.75
CA ILE A 293 12.62 -22.93 41.15
C ILE A 293 13.00 -21.73 42.00
N ARG A 294 12.04 -21.06 42.63
CA ARG A 294 12.34 -19.93 43.54
C ARG A 294 13.16 -20.39 44.75
N GLN A 295 12.89 -21.57 45.27
CA GLN A 295 13.67 -22.16 46.36
C GLN A 295 15.09 -22.55 45.92
N LEU A 296 15.24 -23.14 44.74
CA LEU A 296 16.54 -23.54 44.19
C LEU A 296 17.39 -22.36 43.71
N ILE A 297 16.75 -21.30 43.20
CA ILE A 297 17.38 -20.11 42.65
C ILE A 297 16.64 -18.87 43.17
N PRO A 298 16.94 -18.39 44.39
CA PRO A 298 16.23 -17.26 45.02
C PRO A 298 16.33 -15.95 44.25
N LYS A 299 17.38 -15.79 43.42
CA LYS A 299 17.56 -14.62 42.54
C LYS A 299 16.80 -14.73 41.22
N SER A 300 16.11 -15.84 40.97
CA SER A 300 15.31 -16.00 39.76
C SER A 300 14.15 -15.01 39.80
N GLN A 301 13.94 -14.28 38.70
CA GLN A 301 12.88 -13.30 38.55
C GLN A 301 12.03 -13.69 37.33
N PRO A 302 10.70 -13.60 37.41
CA PRO A 302 9.84 -13.77 36.25
C PRO A 302 10.24 -12.80 35.14
N VAL A 303 10.00 -13.18 33.88
CA VAL A 303 10.22 -12.28 32.74
C VAL A 303 9.30 -11.08 32.89
N ALA A 304 9.89 -9.92 33.19
CA ALA A 304 9.14 -8.70 33.44
C ALA A 304 8.29 -8.32 32.22
N ARG A 305 7.03 -7.94 32.46
CA ARG A 305 6.06 -7.48 31.44
C ARG A 305 5.66 -8.53 30.39
N TRP A 306 6.07 -9.80 30.53
CA TRP A 306 5.55 -10.89 29.70
C TRP A 306 4.32 -11.52 30.37
N VAL A 307 3.21 -11.55 29.64
CA VAL A 307 1.97 -12.22 30.07
C VAL A 307 1.92 -13.60 29.44
N ASN A 308 1.93 -14.65 30.26
CA ASN A 308 1.88 -16.02 29.77
C ASN A 308 0.46 -16.36 29.30
N GLY A 309 0.27 -16.41 27.98
CA GLY A 309 -1.02 -16.73 27.36
C GLY A 309 -1.58 -18.10 27.74
N ASN A 310 -0.74 -19.06 28.17
CA ASN A 310 -1.19 -20.39 28.59
C ASN A 310 -2.05 -20.35 29.87
N LEU A 311 -2.07 -19.22 30.59
CA LEU A 311 -2.88 -19.03 31.80
C LEU A 311 -4.30 -18.53 31.49
N TYR A 312 -4.62 -18.25 30.23
CA TYR A 312 -5.91 -17.72 29.80
C TYR A 312 -6.71 -18.78 29.04
N VAL A 313 -8.03 -18.64 29.07
CA VAL A 313 -8.93 -19.46 28.25
C VAL A 313 -8.66 -19.17 26.77
N GLN A 314 -8.65 -20.22 25.95
CA GLN A 314 -8.44 -20.08 24.52
C GLN A 314 -9.58 -19.26 23.89
N THR A 315 -9.23 -18.20 23.15
CA THR A 315 -10.19 -17.35 22.45
C THR A 315 -10.94 -18.14 21.37
N THR A 316 -12.22 -17.80 21.17
CA THR A 316 -13.05 -18.29 20.06
C THR A 316 -12.84 -17.47 18.78
N GLU A 317 -12.07 -16.38 18.84
CA GLU A 317 -11.75 -15.55 17.68
C GLU A 317 -10.94 -16.33 16.64
N VAL A 318 -11.30 -16.15 15.37
CA VAL A 318 -10.64 -16.78 14.22
C VAL A 318 -10.09 -15.70 13.31
N PHE A 319 -8.86 -15.91 12.82
CA PHE A 319 -8.15 -14.99 11.94
C PHE A 319 -7.60 -15.71 10.71
N GLY A 320 -7.52 -15.00 9.59
CA GLY A 320 -7.03 -15.51 8.32
C GLY A 320 -8.16 -16.06 7.46
N ILE A 321 -8.14 -17.37 7.19
CA ILE A 321 -9.24 -18.03 6.48
C ILE A 321 -10.41 -18.14 7.46
N LEU A 322 -11.51 -17.47 7.12
CA LEU A 322 -12.71 -17.40 7.94
C LEU A 322 -13.73 -18.47 7.54
N PRO A 323 -14.59 -18.89 8.47
CA PRO A 323 -15.74 -19.75 8.15
C PRO A 323 -16.68 -19.03 7.18
N VAL A 324 -17.28 -19.78 6.27
CA VAL A 324 -18.36 -19.28 5.42
C VAL A 324 -19.59 -19.07 6.31
N PRO A 325 -20.24 -17.89 6.30
CA PRO A 325 -21.38 -17.65 7.18
C PRO A 325 -22.53 -18.64 6.95
N ASP A 326 -23.18 -19.11 8.02
CA ASP A 326 -24.30 -20.08 7.96
C ASP A 326 -25.41 -19.71 6.95
N PRO A 327 -25.84 -18.42 6.83
CA PRO A 327 -26.81 -18.03 5.79
C PRO A 327 -26.29 -18.26 4.38
N VAL A 328 -25.00 -17.95 4.13
CA VAL A 328 -24.36 -18.14 2.82
C VAL A 328 -24.23 -19.63 2.51
N GLN A 329 -23.87 -20.46 3.50
CA GLN A 329 -23.81 -21.91 3.34
C GLN A 329 -25.18 -22.48 2.93
N THR A 330 -26.23 -22.11 3.67
CA THR A 330 -27.60 -22.59 3.46
C THR A 330 -28.15 -22.18 2.09
N LEU A 331 -27.98 -20.91 1.71
CA LEU A 331 -28.40 -20.40 0.40
C LEU A 331 -27.66 -21.13 -0.73
N SER A 332 -26.35 -21.31 -0.58
CA SER A 332 -25.49 -21.93 -1.59
C SER A 332 -25.57 -23.46 -1.63
N GLY A 333 -26.32 -24.13 -0.75
CA GLY A 333 -26.35 -25.60 -0.70
C GLY A 333 -25.02 -26.23 -0.25
N ILE A 334 -24.26 -25.51 0.59
CA ILE A 334 -23.00 -25.98 1.16
C ILE A 334 -23.30 -26.70 2.48
N LEU A 335 -22.72 -27.88 2.64
CA LEU A 335 -22.82 -28.65 3.88
C LEU A 335 -21.69 -28.26 4.84
N LYS A 336 -21.96 -28.32 6.15
CA LYS A 336 -20.97 -28.03 7.20
C LYS A 336 -19.81 -29.03 7.21
N TYR A 337 -18.69 -28.60 7.77
CA TYR A 337 -17.54 -29.47 7.95
C TYR A 337 -17.87 -30.57 8.96
N ASP A 338 -17.41 -31.78 8.65
CA ASP A 338 -17.53 -32.96 9.51
C ASP A 338 -16.15 -33.63 9.56
N GLN A 339 -15.64 -33.81 10.79
CA GLN A 339 -14.32 -34.37 11.04
C GLN A 339 -14.25 -35.86 10.63
N GLU A 340 -15.35 -36.60 10.75
CA GLU A 340 -15.43 -38.02 10.38
C GLU A 340 -15.45 -38.20 8.86
N LEU A 341 -16.05 -37.24 8.15
CA LEU A 341 -16.16 -37.21 6.68
C LEU A 341 -15.17 -36.22 6.04
N LYS A 342 -14.00 -36.08 6.66
CA LYS A 342 -12.96 -35.17 6.20
C LYS A 342 -12.55 -35.48 4.74
N PRO A 343 -12.52 -34.46 3.85
CA PRO A 343 -12.16 -34.70 2.46
C PRO A 343 -10.67 -35.05 2.31
N GLU A 344 -10.33 -35.89 1.34
CA GLU A 344 -8.94 -36.23 1.02
C GLU A 344 -8.16 -34.98 0.57
N GLN A 345 -8.77 -34.17 -0.30
CA GLN A 345 -8.16 -32.95 -0.83
C GLN A 345 -8.64 -31.71 -0.08
N TYR A 346 -7.74 -30.75 0.09
CA TYR A 346 -8.02 -29.44 0.68
C TYR A 346 -8.71 -29.47 2.07
N SER A 347 -8.59 -30.56 2.84
CA SER A 347 -9.21 -30.69 4.16
C SER A 347 -8.92 -29.56 5.13
N TYR A 348 -7.69 -29.02 5.10
CA TYR A 348 -7.36 -27.86 5.90
C TYR A 348 -8.27 -26.67 5.57
N LEU A 349 -8.50 -26.39 4.29
CA LEU A 349 -9.28 -25.25 3.85
C LEU A 349 -10.76 -25.45 4.19
N ALA A 350 -11.29 -26.65 3.90
CA ALA A 350 -12.63 -27.09 4.31
C ALA A 350 -12.88 -26.90 5.82
N SER A 351 -11.93 -27.34 6.67
CA SER A 351 -12.03 -27.18 8.12
C SER A 351 -12.00 -25.73 8.61
N LYS A 352 -11.36 -24.81 7.85
CA LYS A 352 -11.30 -23.38 8.20
C LYS A 352 -12.49 -22.60 7.69
N GLN A 353 -13.04 -23.03 6.56
CA GLN A 353 -14.26 -22.49 5.97
C GLN A 353 -15.52 -23.04 6.65
N ASP A 354 -15.40 -24.04 7.53
CA ASP A 354 -16.51 -24.78 8.13
C ASP A 354 -17.45 -25.41 7.08
N THR A 355 -16.86 -25.97 6.01
CA THR A 355 -17.58 -26.59 4.90
C THR A 355 -17.11 -28.03 4.65
N ARG A 356 -17.99 -28.93 4.21
CA ARG A 356 -17.66 -30.34 3.93
C ARG A 356 -16.54 -30.48 2.90
N TYR A 357 -16.62 -29.70 1.82
CA TYR A 357 -15.58 -29.57 0.81
C TYR A 357 -15.07 -28.13 0.80
N ALA A 358 -13.83 -27.91 0.36
CA ALA A 358 -13.30 -26.55 0.26
C ALA A 358 -14.11 -25.71 -0.75
N VAL A 359 -14.29 -24.43 -0.44
CA VAL A 359 -14.77 -23.41 -1.38
C VAL A 359 -13.56 -22.86 -2.13
N LEU A 360 -13.54 -23.06 -3.44
CA LEU A 360 -12.42 -22.73 -4.33
C LEU A 360 -12.92 -22.05 -5.60
N MET A 361 -12.05 -21.31 -6.29
CA MET A 361 -12.34 -20.84 -7.65
C MET A 361 -12.42 -22.02 -8.63
N VAL A 362 -13.02 -21.82 -9.80
CA VAL A 362 -12.99 -22.82 -10.89
C VAL A 362 -11.56 -22.98 -11.38
N HIS A 363 -10.97 -24.16 -11.18
CA HIS A 363 -9.55 -24.38 -11.48
C HIS A 363 -9.26 -25.75 -12.07
N THR A 364 -10.08 -26.78 -11.80
CA THR A 364 -9.89 -28.11 -12.40
C THR A 364 -10.47 -28.18 -13.81
N THR A 365 -10.06 -29.17 -14.59
CA THR A 365 -10.60 -29.41 -15.93
C THR A 365 -12.07 -29.84 -15.86
N GLU A 366 -12.42 -30.64 -14.86
CA GLU A 366 -13.78 -31.13 -14.61
C GLU A 366 -14.72 -29.99 -14.24
N GLU A 367 -14.27 -29.03 -13.41
CA GLU A 367 -15.03 -27.83 -13.10
C GLU A 367 -15.26 -26.97 -14.34
N LYS A 368 -14.23 -26.77 -15.19
CA LYS A 368 -14.37 -26.00 -16.43
C LYS A 368 -15.37 -26.67 -17.39
N ASN A 369 -15.29 -27.99 -17.53
CA ASN A 369 -16.23 -28.78 -18.35
C ASN A 369 -17.65 -28.75 -17.79
N LEU A 370 -17.78 -28.86 -16.47
CA LEU A 370 -19.06 -28.74 -15.78
C LEU A 370 -19.66 -27.36 -16.01
N PHE A 371 -18.88 -26.29 -15.82
CA PHE A 371 -19.32 -24.92 -16.07
C PHE A 371 -19.85 -24.75 -17.50
N ALA A 372 -19.07 -25.16 -18.50
CA ALA A 372 -19.47 -25.09 -19.90
C ALA A 372 -20.75 -25.91 -20.19
N LYS A 373 -20.92 -27.07 -19.53
CA LYS A 373 -22.13 -27.89 -19.65
C LYS A 373 -23.33 -27.18 -19.02
N LEU A 374 -23.23 -26.72 -17.78
CA LEU A 374 -24.33 -26.07 -17.06
C LEU A 374 -24.78 -24.80 -17.80
N MET A 375 -23.85 -24.00 -18.33
CA MET A 375 -24.14 -22.82 -19.16
C MET A 375 -24.98 -23.12 -20.42
N ARG A 376 -25.00 -24.38 -20.89
CA ARG A 376 -25.75 -24.79 -22.09
C ARG A 376 -27.00 -25.62 -21.81
N THR A 377 -27.13 -26.14 -20.59
CA THR A 377 -28.13 -27.19 -20.30
C THR A 377 -29.03 -26.86 -19.11
N GLU A 378 -28.58 -26.01 -18.19
CA GLU A 378 -29.34 -25.69 -16.99
C GLU A 378 -30.06 -24.35 -17.16
N PRO A 379 -31.41 -24.32 -17.03
CA PRO A 379 -32.20 -23.10 -17.24
C PRO A 379 -31.77 -21.92 -16.36
N VAL A 380 -31.28 -22.19 -15.15
CA VAL A 380 -30.81 -21.16 -14.21
C VAL A 380 -29.57 -20.39 -14.72
N PHE A 381 -28.81 -20.97 -15.66
CA PHE A 381 -27.68 -20.32 -16.31
C PHE A 381 -28.05 -19.63 -17.64
N MET A 382 -29.25 -19.87 -18.18
CA MET A 382 -29.66 -19.46 -19.53
C MET A 382 -30.76 -18.38 -19.55
N ARG A 383 -31.01 -17.71 -18.42
CA ARG A 383 -32.08 -16.70 -18.32
C ARG A 383 -31.84 -15.47 -19.20
N GLU A 384 -32.92 -14.90 -19.73
CA GLU A 384 -32.91 -13.56 -20.34
C GLU A 384 -32.51 -12.53 -19.27
N GLY A 385 -31.39 -11.83 -19.50
CA GLY A 385 -30.76 -10.95 -18.51
C GLY A 385 -29.52 -11.54 -17.81
N GLY A 386 -29.17 -12.79 -18.09
CA GLY A 386 -27.99 -13.48 -17.56
C GLY A 386 -28.29 -14.53 -16.49
N PRO A 387 -27.28 -15.30 -16.03
CA PRO A 387 -27.47 -16.37 -15.05
C PRO A 387 -28.04 -15.89 -13.71
N ASP A 388 -28.96 -16.66 -13.13
CA ASP A 388 -29.38 -16.52 -11.73
C ASP A 388 -28.31 -17.14 -10.82
N TRP A 389 -27.29 -16.34 -10.49
CA TRP A 389 -26.09 -16.81 -9.79
C TRP A 389 -26.36 -17.54 -8.46
N PRO A 390 -27.24 -17.06 -7.56
CA PRO A 390 -27.58 -17.80 -6.34
C PRO A 390 -28.10 -19.22 -6.62
N SER A 391 -29.07 -19.36 -7.53
CA SER A 391 -29.65 -20.65 -7.91
C SER A 391 -28.63 -21.53 -8.66
N ALA A 392 -27.84 -20.92 -9.54
CA ALA A 392 -26.78 -21.56 -10.30
C ALA A 392 -25.67 -22.14 -9.40
N VAL A 393 -25.27 -21.40 -8.37
CA VAL A 393 -24.29 -21.86 -7.38
C VAL A 393 -24.83 -23.00 -6.54
N ARG A 394 -26.10 -22.93 -6.11
CA ARG A 394 -26.74 -24.06 -5.43
C ARG A 394 -26.72 -25.31 -6.31
N ARG A 395 -27.10 -25.17 -7.58
CA ARG A 395 -27.09 -26.27 -8.55
C ARG A 395 -25.69 -26.84 -8.79
N TRP A 396 -24.68 -25.99 -8.83
CA TRP A 396 -23.27 -26.41 -8.90
C TRP A 396 -22.87 -27.23 -7.67
N ASN A 397 -23.21 -26.74 -6.48
CA ASN A 397 -22.78 -27.31 -5.22
C ASN A 397 -23.40 -28.69 -4.95
N GLU A 398 -24.59 -28.97 -5.48
CA GLU A 398 -25.19 -30.32 -5.51
C GLU A 398 -24.31 -31.35 -6.24
N LEU A 399 -23.54 -30.90 -7.24
CA LEU A 399 -22.66 -31.75 -8.05
C LEU A 399 -21.22 -31.80 -7.49
N SER A 400 -20.95 -31.11 -6.39
CA SER A 400 -19.62 -31.07 -5.78
C SER A 400 -19.28 -32.38 -5.08
N ASN A 401 -18.06 -32.85 -5.28
CA ASN A 401 -17.56 -34.13 -4.77
C ASN A 401 -16.30 -34.01 -3.91
N GLY A 402 -15.73 -32.80 -3.80
CA GLY A 402 -14.54 -32.55 -2.98
C GLY A 402 -13.24 -33.18 -3.50
N LYS A 403 -13.23 -33.71 -4.73
CA LYS A 403 -12.06 -34.30 -5.39
C LYS A 403 -11.71 -33.59 -6.70
N SER A 404 -12.70 -33.44 -7.57
CA SER A 404 -12.54 -32.75 -8.86
C SER A 404 -13.45 -31.55 -9.01
N ILE A 405 -14.57 -31.52 -8.29
CA ILE A 405 -15.54 -30.42 -8.28
C ILE A 405 -15.73 -29.95 -6.83
N PHE A 406 -15.45 -28.67 -6.60
CA PHE A 406 -15.45 -28.04 -5.28
C PHE A 406 -16.57 -27.01 -5.17
N TYR A 407 -16.89 -26.62 -3.93
CA TYR A 407 -17.96 -25.67 -3.66
C TYR A 407 -17.63 -24.27 -4.21
N LYS A 408 -18.70 -23.54 -4.57
CA LYS A 408 -18.70 -22.15 -4.99
C LYS A 408 -19.64 -21.34 -4.09
N VAL A 409 -19.43 -20.04 -4.05
CA VAL A 409 -20.32 -19.07 -3.41
C VAL A 409 -20.66 -18.00 -4.45
N SER A 410 -21.90 -17.53 -4.47
CA SER A 410 -22.31 -16.42 -5.34
C SER A 410 -21.84 -15.13 -4.70
N ASP A 411 -20.91 -14.43 -5.34
CA ASP A 411 -20.35 -13.22 -4.75
C ASP A 411 -21.32 -12.04 -4.87
N SER A 412 -21.60 -11.41 -3.74
CA SER A 412 -21.91 -9.98 -3.66
C SER A 412 -20.77 -9.18 -3.02
N SER A 413 -19.59 -9.78 -2.82
CA SER A 413 -18.51 -9.17 -2.05
C SER A 413 -17.11 -9.70 -2.40
N GLN A 414 -16.82 -9.83 -3.70
CA GLN A 414 -15.47 -9.63 -4.21
C GLN A 414 -15.31 -8.14 -4.51
N ILE A 415 -14.93 -7.38 -3.49
CA ILE A 415 -14.37 -6.02 -3.59
C ILE A 415 -12.96 -6.07 -3.03
#